data_AF-A0A1Z9QED9-F1
#
_entry.id   AF-A0A1Z9QED9-F1
#
_cell.length_a   1.000
_cell.length_b   1.000
_cell.length_c   1.000
_cell.angle_alpha   90.00
_cell.angle_beta   90.00
_cell.angle_gamma   90.00
#
_symmetry.space_group_name_H-M   'P 1'
#
loop_
_entity.id
_entity.type
_entity.pdbx_description
1 polymer ?
#
loop_
_entity_poly.entity_id
_entity_poly.type
_entity_poly.pdbx_seq_one_letter_code
_entity_poly.pdbx_strand_id
1 'polypeptide(L)'
;MRNPPPIDGNRGCIPPVVRDNGRFASPQETGLVPNTESAKKRVRQSAKRRALNNWRKRRVKNQIKSFLSAVQHKDVGNAESEFRKVCSVLDKVACTPAMHRNTAARRKSRLSRRLRDLKAAAA
;
A
#
# COMPACT_ATOMS: atom_id res chain seq x y z
N MET A 1 -12.19 0.67 48.01
CA MET A 1 -11.01 1.18 47.28
C MET A 1 -10.05 0.02 47.11
N ARG A 2 -9.91 -0.54 45.90
CA ARG A 2 -8.98 -1.67 45.63
C ARG A 2 -7.73 -1.07 44.99
N ASN A 3 -6.62 -1.09 45.71
CA ASN A 3 -5.34 -0.59 45.21
C ASN A 3 -4.85 -1.46 44.03
N PRO A 4 -4.34 -0.86 42.94
CA PRO A 4 -3.73 -1.63 41.84
C PRO A 4 -2.38 -2.23 42.27
N PRO A 5 -1.98 -3.38 41.70
CA PRO A 5 -0.69 -4.00 42.00
C PRO A 5 0.50 -3.16 41.47
N PRO A 6 1.69 -3.30 42.08
CA PRO A 6 2.89 -2.57 41.70
C PRO A 6 3.33 -2.90 40.27
N ILE A 7 3.68 -1.85 39.53
CA ILE A 7 4.22 -1.92 38.17
C ILE A 7 5.71 -2.27 38.29
N ASP A 8 6.04 -3.56 38.18
CA ASP A 8 7.43 -4.00 38.19
C ASP A 8 8.17 -3.50 36.93
N GLY A 9 9.14 -2.62 37.19
CA GLY A 9 9.93 -1.90 36.20
C GLY A 9 10.93 -2.75 35.43
N ASN A 10 10.45 -3.62 34.53
CA ASN A 10 11.33 -4.21 33.52
C ASN A 10 11.53 -3.26 32.32
N ARG A 11 12.29 -2.19 32.57
CA ARG A 11 12.91 -1.38 31.52
C ARG A 11 14.15 -2.14 31.02
N GLY A 12 14.11 -2.57 29.76
CA GLY A 12 15.33 -2.69 28.95
C GLY A 12 15.98 -4.07 28.87
N CYS A 13 15.42 -4.94 28.02
CA CYS A 13 16.21 -5.94 27.28
C CYS A 13 15.79 -5.93 25.80
N ILE A 14 15.92 -4.78 25.12
CA ILE A 14 16.07 -4.81 23.66
C ILE A 14 17.49 -5.36 23.44
N PRO A 15 17.68 -6.57 22.88
CA PRO A 15 19.01 -7.07 22.63
C PRO A 15 19.74 -6.13 21.67
N PRO A 16 21.05 -5.85 21.89
CA PRO A 16 21.83 -5.04 20.98
C PRO A 16 21.82 -5.65 19.59
N VAL A 17 21.71 -4.79 18.60
CA VAL A 17 21.70 -5.11 17.17
C VAL A 17 23.02 -5.77 16.79
N VAL A 18 23.10 -7.09 16.91
CA VAL A 18 24.14 -7.86 16.24
C VAL A 18 23.83 -7.79 14.75
N ARG A 19 24.70 -7.12 14.01
CA ARG A 19 24.74 -7.11 12.55
C ARG A 19 25.14 -8.52 12.09
N ASP A 20 24.18 -9.43 12.08
CA ASP A 20 24.33 -10.71 11.39
C ASP A 20 24.23 -10.48 9.88
N ASN A 21 25.32 -10.01 9.29
CA ASN A 21 25.63 -10.19 7.88
C ASN A 21 25.82 -11.70 7.64
N GLY A 22 24.72 -12.44 7.51
CA GLY A 22 24.81 -13.90 7.29
C GLY A 22 23.54 -14.73 7.46
N ARG A 23 22.39 -14.16 7.84
CA ARG A 23 21.14 -14.93 7.97
C ARG A 23 20.06 -14.59 6.94
N PHE A 24 20.46 -14.13 5.76
CA PHE A 24 19.65 -14.34 4.56
C PHE A 24 19.91 -15.77 4.08
N ALA A 25 19.32 -16.74 4.78
CA ALA A 25 19.16 -18.07 4.23
C ALA A 25 18.49 -17.88 2.86
N SER A 26 19.22 -18.27 1.82
CA SER A 26 18.73 -18.34 0.45
C SER A 26 17.37 -19.04 0.45
N PRO A 27 16.29 -18.43 -0.09
CA PRO A 27 15.03 -19.13 -0.23
C PRO A 27 15.10 -20.18 -1.35
N GLN A 28 16.04 -21.12 -1.26
CA GLN A 28 16.03 -22.29 -2.12
C GLN A 28 15.14 -23.35 -1.45
N GLU A 29 13.93 -23.45 -2.00
CA GLU A 29 13.30 -24.74 -2.30
C GLU A 29 12.76 -25.56 -1.11
N THR A 30 11.91 -24.97 -0.26
CA THR A 30 10.85 -25.80 0.33
C THR A 30 9.75 -25.95 -0.72
N GLY A 31 9.83 -27.03 -1.50
CA GLY A 31 8.86 -27.44 -2.50
C GLY A 31 7.44 -27.47 -1.94
N LEU A 32 6.71 -26.37 -2.10
CA LEU A 32 5.25 -26.39 -1.97
C LEU A 32 4.67 -26.93 -3.29
N VAL A 33 5.01 -28.17 -3.60
CA VAL A 33 4.23 -28.93 -4.57
C VAL A 33 2.87 -29.18 -3.92
N PRO A 34 1.76 -28.72 -4.52
CA PRO A 34 0.46 -28.99 -3.96
C PRO A 34 0.18 -30.50 -4.04
N ASN A 35 0.18 -31.17 -2.89
CA ASN A 35 -0.02 -32.62 -2.80
C ASN A 35 -1.47 -33.05 -3.10
N THR A 36 -2.40 -32.11 -3.20
CA THR A 36 -3.81 -32.35 -3.51
C THR A 36 -4.25 -31.58 -4.76
N GLU A 37 -5.16 -32.15 -5.54
CA GLU A 37 -5.68 -31.53 -6.77
C GLU A 37 -6.34 -30.17 -6.52
N SER A 38 -6.99 -30.01 -5.37
CA SER A 38 -7.59 -28.74 -4.94
C SER A 38 -6.52 -27.67 -4.70
N ALA A 39 -5.39 -28.02 -4.07
CA ALA A 39 -4.28 -27.11 -3.86
C ALA A 39 -3.62 -26.71 -5.20
N LYS A 40 -3.45 -27.65 -6.14
CA LYS A 40 -2.90 -27.37 -7.48
C LYS A 40 -3.77 -26.38 -8.25
N LYS A 41 -5.09 -26.52 -8.14
CA LYS A 41 -6.04 -25.54 -8.69
C LYS A 41 -5.92 -24.17 -8.01
N ARG A 42 -5.78 -24.11 -6.69
CA ARG A 42 -5.63 -22.84 -5.96
C ARG A 42 -4.36 -22.09 -6.32
N VAL A 43 -3.22 -22.78 -6.48
CA VAL A 43 -1.95 -22.18 -6.93
C VAL A 43 -2.10 -21.53 -8.31
N ARG A 44 -2.70 -22.24 -9.28
CA ARG A 44 -2.95 -21.67 -10.62
C ARG A 44 -3.85 -20.44 -10.59
N GLN A 45 -4.94 -20.51 -9.81
CA GLN A 45 -5.86 -19.37 -9.67
C GLN A 45 -5.21 -18.18 -8.95
N SER A 46 -4.42 -18.42 -7.91
CA SER A 46 -3.76 -17.37 -7.15
C SER A 46 -2.73 -16.64 -8.01
N ALA A 47 -1.95 -17.36 -8.81
CA ALA A 47 -0.99 -16.77 -9.77
C ALA A 47 -1.69 -15.84 -10.76
N LYS A 48 -2.79 -16.29 -11.40
CA LYS A 48 -3.58 -15.49 -12.33
C LYS A 48 -4.16 -14.23 -11.66
N ARG A 49 -4.77 -14.37 -10.49
CA ARG A 49 -5.33 -13.23 -9.74
C ARG A 49 -4.23 -12.27 -9.28
N ARG A 50 -3.07 -12.78 -8.87
CA ARG A 50 -1.91 -11.98 -8.43
C ARG A 50 -1.40 -11.11 -9.57
N ALA A 51 -1.23 -11.65 -10.77
CA ALA A 51 -0.78 -10.88 -11.94
C ALA A 51 -1.72 -9.71 -12.25
N LEU A 52 -3.03 -9.97 -12.33
CA LEU A 52 -4.05 -8.93 -12.59
C LEU A 52 -4.09 -7.87 -11.49
N ASN A 53 -4.04 -8.28 -10.23
CA ASN A 53 -4.07 -7.35 -9.10
C ASN A 53 -2.78 -6.51 -9.02
N ASN A 54 -1.63 -7.09 -9.39
CA ASN A 54 -0.37 -6.36 -9.43
C ASN A 54 -0.42 -5.27 -10.52
N TRP A 55 -0.89 -5.61 -11.72
CA TRP A 55 -1.08 -4.62 -12.80
C TRP A 55 -2.01 -3.48 -12.39
N ARG A 56 -3.17 -3.79 -11.79
CA ARG A 56 -4.12 -2.76 -11.29
C ARG A 56 -3.48 -1.87 -10.23
N LYS A 57 -2.78 -2.44 -9.25
CA LYS A 57 -2.09 -1.68 -8.20
C LYS A 57 -0.98 -0.80 -8.77
N ARG A 58 -0.21 -1.31 -9.74
CA ARG A 58 0.84 -0.54 -10.44
C ARG A 58 0.26 0.63 -11.20
N ARG A 59 -0.86 0.44 -11.91
CA ARG A 59 -1.58 1.53 -12.61
C ARG A 59 -1.95 2.66 -11.65
N VAL A 60 -2.54 2.34 -10.49
CA VAL A 60 -2.87 3.35 -9.47
C VAL A 60 -1.60 4.04 -8.95
N LYS A 61 -0.54 3.28 -8.65
CA LYS A 61 0.72 3.84 -8.14
C LYS A 61 1.36 4.82 -9.13
N ASN A 62 1.37 4.48 -10.42
CA ASN A 62 1.93 5.33 -11.47
C ASN A 62 1.14 6.64 -11.58
N GLN A 63 -0.19 6.58 -11.61
CA GLN A 63 -1.03 7.77 -11.72
C GLN A 63 -0.89 8.70 -10.50
N ILE A 64 -0.78 8.13 -9.30
CA ILE A 64 -0.49 8.89 -8.09
C ILE A 64 0.91 9.53 -8.17
N LYS A 65 1.90 8.81 -8.70
CA LYS A 65 3.26 9.36 -8.89
C LYS A 65 3.24 10.59 -9.81
N SER A 66 2.52 10.53 -10.93
CA SER A 66 2.36 11.67 -11.84
C SER A 66 1.75 12.89 -11.15
N PHE A 67 0.69 12.68 -10.36
CA PHE A 67 0.10 13.76 -9.56
C PHE A 67 1.09 14.34 -8.54
N LEU A 68 1.84 13.49 -7.84
CA LEU A 68 2.83 13.94 -6.86
C LEU A 68 3.98 14.71 -7.50
N SER A 69 4.39 14.36 -8.72
CA SER A 69 5.35 15.14 -9.49
C SER A 69 4.79 16.53 -9.85
N ALA A 70 3.56 16.63 -10.34
CA ALA A 70 2.92 17.93 -10.61
C ALA A 70 2.81 18.81 -9.35
N VAL A 71 2.53 18.19 -8.20
CA VAL A 71 2.52 18.87 -6.89
C VAL A 71 3.88 19.44 -6.51
N GLN A 72 4.98 18.73 -6.82
CA GLN A 72 6.34 19.21 -6.54
C GLN A 72 6.71 20.41 -7.41
N HIS A 73 6.26 20.43 -8.67
CA HIS A 73 6.48 21.55 -9.59
C HIS A 73 5.54 22.76 -9.34
N LYS A 74 4.57 22.63 -8.42
CA LYS A 74 3.59 23.66 -8.05
C LYS A 74 2.64 24.10 -9.19
N ASP A 75 2.47 23.27 -10.22
CA ASP A 75 1.58 23.55 -11.34
C ASP A 75 0.12 23.26 -10.99
N VAL A 76 -0.65 24.29 -10.61
CA VAL A 76 -2.05 24.13 -10.15
C VAL A 76 -2.96 23.56 -11.24
N GLY A 77 -2.87 24.07 -12.48
CA GLY A 77 -3.71 23.60 -13.59
C GLY A 77 -3.46 22.14 -13.96
N ASN A 78 -2.19 21.73 -14.00
CA ASN A 78 -1.83 20.36 -14.33
C ASN A 78 -2.22 19.40 -13.19
N ALA A 79 -2.03 19.81 -11.93
CA ALA A 79 -2.41 19.03 -10.75
C ALA A 79 -3.91 18.72 -10.70
N GLU A 80 -4.79 19.64 -11.11
CA GLU A 80 -6.23 19.38 -11.21
C GLU A 80 -6.58 18.34 -12.27
N SER A 81 -5.96 18.45 -13.45
CA SER A 81 -6.18 17.52 -14.54
C SER A 81 -5.76 16.10 -14.15
N GLU A 82 -4.59 15.97 -13.51
CA GLU A 82 -4.06 14.71 -13.03
C GLU A 82 -4.89 14.15 -11.87
N PHE A 83 -5.41 15.00 -10.99
CA PHE A 83 -6.32 14.58 -9.91
C PHE A 83 -7.60 13.94 -10.46
N ARG A 84 -8.21 14.51 -11.51
CA ARG A 84 -9.39 13.93 -12.17
C ARG A 84 -9.08 12.54 -12.74
N LYS A 85 -7.92 12.39 -13.39
CA LYS A 85 -7.44 11.09 -13.91
C LYS A 85 -7.23 10.08 -12.78
N VAL A 86 -6.58 10.48 -11.67
CA VAL A 86 -6.39 9.63 -10.49
C VAL A 86 -7.73 9.13 -9.94
N CYS A 87 -8.72 10.02 -9.78
CA CYS A 87 -10.04 9.67 -9.27
C CYS A 87 -10.73 8.61 -10.14
N SER A 88 -10.74 8.81 -11.47
CA SER A 88 -11.32 7.83 -12.41
C SER A 88 -10.65 6.45 -12.30
N VAL A 89 -9.33 6.41 -12.23
CA VAL A 89 -8.57 5.14 -12.13
C VAL A 89 -8.82 4.46 -10.78
N LEU A 90 -8.89 5.22 -9.67
CA LEU A 90 -9.16 4.67 -8.35
C LEU A 90 -10.53 3.99 -8.28
N ASP A 91 -11.57 4.60 -8.85
CA ASP A 91 -12.93 4.06 -8.81
C ASP A 91 -13.08 2.81 -9.67
N LYS A 92 -12.48 2.81 -10.87
CA LYS A 92 -12.44 1.62 -11.73
C LYS A 92 -11.77 0.43 -11.02
N VAL A 93 -10.72 0.68 -10.24
CA VAL A 93 -10.04 -0.37 -9.47
C VAL A 93 -10.83 -0.76 -8.22
N ALA A 94 -11.57 0.17 -7.61
CA ALA A 94 -12.40 -0.09 -6.43
C ALA A 94 -13.59 -1.02 -6.69
N CYS A 95 -14.12 -1.04 -7.92
CA CYS A 95 -15.14 -2.01 -8.33
C CYS A 95 -14.60 -3.45 -8.42
N THR A 96 -13.28 -3.64 -8.42
CA THR A 96 -12.64 -4.96 -8.48
C THR A 96 -12.14 -5.41 -7.10
N PRO A 97 -11.94 -6.71 -6.85
CA PRO A 97 -11.41 -7.21 -5.57
C PRO A 97 -9.95 -6.80 -5.29
N ALA A 98 -9.33 -6.00 -6.17
CA ALA A 98 -7.97 -5.51 -5.96
C ALA A 98 -7.89 -4.45 -4.84
N MET A 99 -8.95 -3.67 -4.62
CA MET A 99 -8.98 -2.58 -3.64
C MET A 99 -10.39 -2.37 -3.09
N HIS A 100 -10.53 -2.28 -1.77
CA HIS A 100 -11.81 -1.97 -1.13
C HIS A 100 -12.23 -0.50 -1.33
N ARG A 101 -13.55 -0.25 -1.42
CA ARG A 101 -14.13 1.10 -1.59
C ARG A 101 -13.62 2.13 -0.58
N ASN A 102 -13.50 1.75 0.68
CA ASN A 102 -13.00 2.64 1.73
C ASN A 102 -11.51 2.98 1.53
N THR A 103 -10.72 2.05 0.98
CA THR A 103 -9.31 2.31 0.66
C THR A 103 -9.19 3.31 -0.49
N ALA A 104 -10.07 3.23 -1.48
CA ALA A 104 -10.16 4.23 -2.54
C ALA A 104 -10.56 5.61 -1.98
N ALA A 105 -11.60 5.67 -1.15
CA ALA A 105 -12.08 6.90 -0.50
C ALA A 105 -10.99 7.56 0.36
N ARG A 106 -10.28 6.79 1.20
CA ARG A 106 -9.15 7.31 1.99
C ARG A 106 -8.05 7.92 1.12
N ARG A 107 -7.74 7.28 -0.02
CA ARG A 107 -6.72 7.79 -0.96
C ARG A 107 -7.18 9.08 -1.63
N LYS A 108 -8.43 9.14 -2.09
CA LYS A 108 -9.01 10.37 -2.66
C LYS A 108 -8.95 11.53 -1.66
N SER A 109 -9.40 11.32 -0.43
CA SER A 109 -9.41 12.33 0.63
C SER A 109 -8.01 12.88 0.94
N ARG A 110 -6.98 12.01 0.98
CA ARG A 110 -5.59 12.44 1.18
C ARG A 110 -5.07 13.29 0.02
N LEU A 111 -5.40 12.94 -1.21
CA LEU A 111 -4.94 13.67 -2.39
C LEU A 111 -5.70 15.01 -2.56
N SER A 112 -6.99 15.03 -2.26
CA SER A 112 -7.78 16.26 -2.29
C SER A 112 -7.32 17.27 -1.24
N ARG A 113 -6.90 16.79 -0.05
CA ARG A 113 -6.28 17.64 0.97
C ARG A 113 -5.01 18.31 0.43
N ARG A 114 -4.11 17.55 -0.18
CA ARG A 114 -2.88 18.10 -0.78
C ARG A 114 -3.15 19.13 -1.87
N LEU A 115 -4.15 18.88 -2.72
CA LEU A 115 -4.55 19.84 -3.76
C LEU A 115 -5.15 21.11 -3.16
N ARG A 116 -5.96 21.00 -2.09
CA ARG A 116 -6.44 22.17 -1.33
C ARG A 116 -5.29 22.94 -0.70
N ASP A 117 -4.34 22.26 -0.07
CA ASP A 117 -3.19 22.90 0.58
C ASP A 117 -2.33 23.66 -0.45
N LEU A 118 -2.12 23.09 -1.64
CA LEU A 118 -1.46 23.81 -2.75
C LEU A 118 -2.23 25.04 -3.22
N LYS A 119 -3.55 24.93 -3.38
CA LYS A 119 -4.39 26.06 -3.78
C LYS A 119 -4.38 27.17 -2.74
N ALA A 120 -4.44 26.80 -1.45
CA ALA A 120 -4.39 27.74 -0.34
C ALA A 120 -3.02 28.43 -0.21
N ALA A 121 -1.93 27.79 -0.64
CA ALA A 121 -0.60 28.39 -0.67
C ALA A 121 -0.36 29.28 -1.90
N ALA A 122 -1.19 29.16 -2.93
CA ALA A 122 -1.11 29.96 -4.17
C ALA A 122 -2.09 31.14 -4.20
N ALA A 123 -3.08 31.14 -3.30
CA ALA A 123 -4.01 32.25 -3.05
C ALA A 123 -3.45 33.16 -1.95
#